data_AF-A0A7C2RAN5-F1
#
_entry.id   AF-A0A7C2RAN5-F1
#
_cell.length_a   1.000
_cell.length_b   1.000
_cell.length_c   1.000
_cell.angle_alpha   90.00
_cell.angle_beta   90.00
_cell.angle_gamma   90.00
#
_symmetry.space_group_name_H-M   'P 1'
#
loop_
_entity.id
_entity.type
_entity.pdbx_description
1 polymer ?
#
loop_
_entity_poly.entity_id
_entity_poly.type
_entity_poly.pdbx_seq_one_letter_code
_entity_poly.pdbx_strand_id
1 'polypeptide(L)'
;MMEIVKTYLGELLILVNEMSPYLLLGFFFAGLLRVLFPRRYITRYMGQRNFRSVLNASLLGIPMPLCSCGVLPAGIGFYRNGARRGSTISFLISTPQTGVDSILATYALLGLPLAIIRPVVALVTGVFGGMMGNLTDRNGDGADQKQDTQPQEYDRSVREFFRYGFVELIQDISKWLIIGMLLAAFLAVIIPDDFFIRNISSEYLAMFLMLLASVPLYICATGSIPIAAVLMLKGLSPGAALVLLMAGPATNIATMAVIGNTMGKKSLRAYLVSIIGGALLFGTLINELVPREWITGFISPDLHSAMHEHPSGWFEWASTAVLVLLILNGYLMKFISGRREKISDHDKRQMMRSNIHTFRVEGMTCNHCKASVENGLKAHPFIADVLADPSGDRVTIHAETLDESKVRNTVEGLGYRYLGRLE
;
A
#
# COMPACT_ATOMS: atom_id res chain seq x y z
N MET A 1 29.01 19.77 0.76
CA MET A 1 28.57 18.53 0.05
C MET A 1 28.74 17.29 0.92
N MET A 2 29.92 17.02 1.47
CA MET A 2 30.17 15.84 2.31
C MET A 2 29.35 15.82 3.61
N GLU A 3 29.06 16.98 4.23
CA GLU A 3 28.17 17.06 5.39
C GLU A 3 26.70 16.77 5.06
N ILE A 4 26.20 17.30 3.93
CA ILE A 4 24.83 17.04 3.48
C ILE A 4 24.64 15.53 3.21
N VAL A 5 25.62 14.89 2.58
CA VAL A 5 25.59 13.44 2.31
C VAL A 5 25.62 12.64 3.62
N LYS A 6 26.48 13.01 4.58
CA LYS A 6 26.52 12.35 5.90
C LYS A 6 25.21 12.50 6.67
N THR A 7 24.63 13.70 6.65
CA THR A 7 23.34 13.99 7.30
C THR A 7 22.24 13.17 6.65
N TYR A 8 22.15 13.17 5.33
CA TYR A 8 21.17 12.37 4.58
C TYR A 8 21.30 10.87 4.84
N LEU A 9 22.52 10.30 4.84
CA LEU A 9 22.71 8.89 5.17
C LEU A 9 22.37 8.59 6.64
N GLY A 10 22.66 9.52 7.55
CA GLY A 10 22.30 9.41 8.96
C GLY A 10 20.78 9.35 9.15
N GLU A 11 20.06 10.31 8.58
CA GLU A 11 18.58 10.35 8.60
C GLU A 11 17.98 9.10 7.96
N LEU A 12 18.52 8.65 6.83
CA LEU A 12 18.06 7.44 6.18
C LEU A 12 18.26 6.20 7.06
N LEU A 13 19.40 6.08 7.76
CA LEU A 13 19.68 4.96 8.66
C LEU A 13 18.77 4.99 9.89
N ILE A 14 18.53 6.16 10.46
CA ILE A 14 17.62 6.34 11.60
C ILE A 14 16.20 5.93 11.18
N LEU A 15 15.71 6.45 10.06
CA LEU A 15 14.39 6.12 9.52
C LEU A 15 14.25 4.61 9.27
N VAL A 16 15.23 3.98 8.62
CA VAL A 16 15.19 2.54 8.37
C VAL A 16 15.20 1.75 9.68
N ASN A 17 16.02 2.17 10.66
CA ASN A 17 16.14 1.47 11.93
C ASN A 17 14.85 1.51 12.75
N GLU A 18 14.25 2.69 12.83
CA GLU A 18 13.00 2.90 13.55
C GLU A 18 11.83 2.19 12.87
N MET A 19 11.79 2.15 11.53
CA MET A 19 10.68 1.54 10.77
C MET A 19 10.76 0.00 10.66
N SER A 20 11.96 -0.57 10.72
CA SER A 20 12.19 -2.00 10.51
C SER A 20 11.36 -2.95 11.40
N PRO A 21 11.32 -2.78 12.75
CA PRO A 21 10.54 -3.68 13.60
C PRO A 21 9.05 -3.66 13.25
N TYR A 22 8.50 -2.49 12.94
CA TYR A 22 7.08 -2.37 12.61
C TYR A 22 6.73 -2.89 11.21
N LEU A 23 7.63 -2.74 10.22
CA LEU A 23 7.44 -3.35 8.91
C LEU A 23 7.41 -4.87 9.01
N LEU A 24 8.35 -5.46 9.77
CA LEU A 24 8.38 -6.90 10.03
C LEU A 24 7.12 -7.36 10.77
N LEU A 25 6.64 -6.59 11.74
CA LEU A 25 5.37 -6.84 12.42
C LEU A 25 4.18 -6.78 11.45
N GLY A 26 4.15 -5.80 10.54
CA GLY A 26 3.12 -5.70 9.50
C GLY A 26 3.12 -6.89 8.54
N PHE A 27 4.31 -7.37 8.14
CA PHE A 27 4.47 -8.57 7.33
C PHE A 27 4.06 -9.84 8.08
N PHE A 28 4.40 -9.93 9.37
CA PHE A 28 3.95 -10.98 10.27
C PHE A 28 2.42 -11.02 10.33
N PHE A 29 1.75 -9.88 10.60
CA PHE A 29 0.30 -9.82 10.63
C PHE A 29 -0.33 -10.10 9.26
N ALA A 30 0.25 -9.64 8.16
CA ALA A 30 -0.26 -9.96 6.82
C ALA A 30 -0.18 -11.47 6.52
N GLY A 31 0.92 -12.13 6.92
CA GLY A 31 1.05 -13.58 6.89
C GLY A 31 0.02 -14.27 7.78
N LEU A 32 -0.15 -13.77 9.01
CA LEU A 32 -1.04 -14.33 10.03
C LEU A 32 -2.49 -14.24 9.55
N LEU A 33 -2.87 -13.11 8.97
CA LEU A 33 -4.18 -12.88 8.39
C LEU A 33 -4.45 -13.82 7.22
N ARG A 34 -3.45 -14.16 6.37
CA ARG A 34 -3.64 -15.13 5.28
C ARG A 34 -4.01 -16.53 5.80
N VAL A 35 -3.49 -16.92 6.96
CA VAL A 35 -3.77 -18.23 7.57
C VAL A 35 -4.97 -18.21 8.52
N LEU A 36 -5.15 -17.16 9.33
CA LEU A 36 -6.23 -17.03 10.32
C LEU A 36 -7.56 -16.57 9.72
N PHE A 37 -7.56 -15.75 8.67
CA PHE A 37 -8.77 -15.19 8.07
C PHE A 37 -9.02 -15.79 6.68
N PRO A 38 -9.86 -16.84 6.58
CA PRO A 38 -10.25 -17.38 5.30
C PRO A 38 -10.78 -16.30 4.37
N ARG A 39 -10.48 -16.43 3.07
CA ARG A 39 -11.01 -15.55 2.00
C ARG A 39 -12.52 -15.31 2.13
N ARG A 40 -13.27 -16.29 2.66
CA ARG A 40 -14.71 -16.22 2.94
C ARG A 40 -15.11 -15.14 3.94
N TYR A 41 -14.33 -14.90 5.00
CA TYR A 41 -14.64 -13.85 5.98
C TYR A 41 -14.36 -12.46 5.41
N ILE A 42 -13.20 -12.29 4.76
CA ILE A 42 -12.83 -11.02 4.12
C ILE A 42 -13.85 -10.67 3.02
N THR A 43 -14.22 -11.62 2.16
CA THR A 43 -15.24 -11.38 1.13
C THR A 43 -16.64 -11.13 1.70
N ARG A 44 -17.01 -11.80 2.80
CA ARG A 44 -18.32 -11.59 3.45
C ARG A 44 -18.43 -10.21 4.12
N TYR A 45 -17.40 -9.79 4.85
CA TYR A 45 -17.45 -8.56 5.64
C TYR A 45 -16.87 -7.34 4.92
N MET A 46 -15.86 -7.49 4.06
CA MET A 46 -15.18 -6.39 3.34
C MET A 46 -15.31 -6.47 1.80
N GLY A 47 -15.87 -7.54 1.25
CA GLY A 47 -15.93 -7.77 -0.20
C GLY A 47 -17.10 -7.09 -0.93
N GLN A 48 -18.08 -6.53 -0.21
CA GLN A 48 -19.25 -5.89 -0.81
C GLN A 48 -19.04 -4.38 -1.03
N ARG A 49 -19.70 -3.81 -2.05
CA ARG A 49 -19.71 -2.37 -2.34
C ARG A 49 -20.74 -1.60 -1.51
N ASN A 50 -20.91 -1.93 -0.23
CA ASN A 50 -21.91 -1.32 0.63
C ASN A 50 -21.28 -0.58 1.81
N PHE A 51 -22.09 0.28 2.44
CA PHE A 51 -21.68 1.04 3.62
C PHE A 51 -21.23 0.12 4.77
N ARG A 52 -21.87 -1.05 4.93
CA ARG A 52 -21.52 -2.01 5.99
C ARG A 52 -20.10 -2.54 5.84
N SER A 53 -19.66 -2.86 4.63
CA SER A 53 -18.31 -3.36 4.39
C SER A 53 -17.24 -2.30 4.62
N VAL A 54 -17.55 -1.05 4.28
CA VAL A 54 -16.72 0.11 4.56
C VAL A 54 -16.62 0.35 6.08
N LEU A 55 -17.75 0.38 6.77
CA LEU A 55 -17.81 0.57 8.22
C LEU A 55 -17.06 -0.54 8.98
N ASN A 56 -17.30 -1.80 8.63
CA ASN A 56 -16.60 -2.94 9.22
C ASN A 56 -15.08 -2.84 9.01
N ALA A 57 -14.65 -2.32 7.87
CA ALA A 57 -13.24 -2.14 7.58
C ALA A 57 -12.59 -1.06 8.44
N SER A 58 -13.26 0.09 8.64
CA SER A 58 -12.75 1.11 9.57
C SER A 58 -12.77 0.63 11.02
N LEU A 59 -13.84 -0.04 11.46
CA LEU A 59 -13.93 -0.56 12.82
C LEU A 59 -12.87 -1.62 13.12
N LEU A 60 -12.51 -2.44 12.12
CA LEU A 60 -11.40 -3.38 12.25
C LEU A 60 -10.04 -2.65 12.32
N GLY A 61 -9.90 -1.54 11.58
CA GLY A 61 -8.68 -0.72 11.61
C GLY A 61 -8.43 -0.05 12.94
N ILE A 62 -9.47 0.43 13.62
CA ILE A 62 -9.30 1.25 14.83
C ILE A 62 -8.44 0.62 15.93
N PRO A 63 -8.70 -0.63 16.36
CA PRO A 63 -7.95 -1.26 17.44
C PRO A 63 -6.63 -1.91 16.99
N MET A 64 -6.31 -1.92 15.69
CA MET A 64 -5.14 -2.62 15.19
C MET A 64 -3.86 -1.86 15.60
N PRO A 65 -2.89 -2.50 16.28
CA PRO A 65 -1.60 -1.91 16.62
C PRO A 65 -0.66 -1.94 15.41
N LEU A 66 -1.15 -1.46 14.27
CA LEU A 66 -0.40 -1.38 13.02
C LEU A 66 -0.03 0.08 12.79
N CYS A 67 1.27 0.38 12.75
CA CYS A 67 1.75 1.69 12.35
C CYS A 67 1.57 1.91 10.83
N SER A 68 1.74 3.15 10.36
CA SER A 68 1.64 3.50 8.93
C SER A 68 2.43 2.59 7.99
N CYS A 69 3.56 2.04 8.45
CA CYS A 69 4.40 1.09 7.72
C CYS A 69 3.74 -0.29 7.59
N GLY A 70 3.10 -0.78 8.66
CA GLY A 70 2.50 -2.11 8.73
C GLY A 70 1.06 -2.17 8.20
N VAL A 71 0.32 -1.07 8.24
CA VAL A 71 -1.05 -1.00 7.72
C VAL A 71 -1.08 -1.24 6.21
N LEU A 72 -0.09 -0.71 5.48
CA LEU A 72 -0.07 -0.79 4.02
C LEU A 72 0.02 -2.25 3.51
N PRO A 73 1.00 -3.08 3.94
CA PRO A 73 1.04 -4.50 3.61
C PRO A 73 -0.24 -5.25 4.02
N ALA A 74 -0.77 -5.00 5.22
CA ALA A 74 -2.00 -5.64 5.70
C ALA A 74 -3.22 -5.28 4.83
N GLY A 75 -3.40 -4.00 4.50
CA GLY A 75 -4.49 -3.52 3.65
C GLY A 75 -4.40 -4.06 2.22
N ILE A 76 -3.20 -4.09 1.63
CA ILE A 76 -2.98 -4.74 0.32
C ILE A 76 -3.27 -6.23 0.39
N GLY A 77 -2.95 -6.89 1.51
CA GLY A 77 -3.31 -8.28 1.75
C GLY A 77 -4.83 -8.49 1.73
N PHE A 78 -5.59 -7.64 2.42
CA PHE A 78 -7.06 -7.70 2.37
C PHE A 78 -7.60 -7.48 0.96
N TYR A 79 -7.06 -6.52 0.21
CA TYR A 79 -7.46 -6.26 -1.16
C TYR A 79 -7.24 -7.48 -2.07
N ARG A 80 -6.07 -8.12 -1.98
CA ARG A 80 -5.76 -9.34 -2.74
C ARG A 80 -6.62 -10.54 -2.33
N ASN A 81 -7.00 -10.60 -1.06
CA ASN A 81 -7.88 -11.63 -0.51
C ASN A 81 -9.38 -11.34 -0.74
N GLY A 82 -9.72 -10.37 -1.59
CA GLY A 82 -11.08 -10.13 -2.05
C GLY A 82 -11.84 -9.02 -1.32
N ALA A 83 -11.17 -8.21 -0.50
CA ALA A 83 -11.75 -6.95 -0.04
C ALA A 83 -11.91 -5.98 -1.21
N ARG A 84 -13.00 -5.20 -1.21
CA ARG A 84 -13.24 -4.21 -2.26
C ARG A 84 -12.44 -2.93 -2.01
N ARG A 85 -12.13 -2.20 -3.09
CA ARG A 85 -11.34 -0.94 -3.05
C ARG A 85 -11.82 0.02 -1.97
N GLY A 86 -13.13 0.25 -1.85
CA GLY A 86 -13.70 1.12 -0.82
C GLY A 86 -13.42 0.63 0.60
N SER A 87 -13.69 -0.64 0.89
CA SER A 87 -13.39 -1.23 2.20
C SER A 87 -11.89 -1.14 2.53
N THR A 88 -11.01 -1.42 1.57
CA THR A 88 -9.56 -1.32 1.79
C THR A 88 -9.12 0.13 2.02
N ILE A 89 -9.65 1.10 1.27
CA ILE A 89 -9.39 2.53 1.48
C ILE A 89 -9.84 2.94 2.88
N SER A 90 -11.02 2.49 3.33
CA SER A 90 -11.56 2.77 4.67
C SER A 90 -10.60 2.31 5.78
N PHE A 91 -10.10 1.08 5.65
CA PHE A 91 -9.11 0.50 6.56
C PHE A 91 -7.77 1.28 6.52
N LEU A 92 -7.27 1.59 5.32
CA LEU A 92 -6.00 2.31 5.13
C LEU A 92 -6.04 3.75 5.69
N ILE A 93 -7.20 4.41 5.68
CA ILE A 93 -7.36 5.76 6.24
C ILE A 93 -7.46 5.72 7.77
N SER A 94 -8.27 4.82 8.32
CA SER A 94 -8.58 4.79 9.76
C SER A 94 -7.44 4.25 10.63
N THR A 95 -6.85 3.11 10.23
CA THR A 95 -5.86 2.39 11.05
C THR A 95 -4.63 3.21 11.47
N PRO A 96 -3.94 3.95 10.56
CA PRO A 96 -2.71 4.65 10.95
C PRO A 96 -2.97 5.86 11.85
N GLN A 97 -4.24 6.25 12.08
CA GLN A 97 -4.60 7.41 12.89
C GLN A 97 -4.98 7.05 14.34
N THR A 98 -5.35 5.79 14.59
CA THR A 98 -6.07 5.38 15.81
C THR A 98 -5.44 4.22 16.55
N GLY A 99 -4.21 3.83 16.20
CA GLY A 99 -3.53 2.75 16.91
C GLY A 99 -3.57 2.98 18.43
N VAL A 100 -3.79 1.91 19.20
CA VAL A 100 -3.94 1.98 20.67
C VAL A 100 -2.79 2.75 21.31
N ASP A 101 -1.57 2.52 20.83
CA ASP A 101 -0.36 3.21 21.29
C ASP A 101 -0.43 4.73 21.03
N SER A 102 -0.95 5.11 19.86
CA SER A 102 -1.11 6.53 19.47
C SER A 102 -2.21 7.21 20.30
N ILE A 103 -3.30 6.50 20.63
CA ILE A 103 -4.37 7.03 21.49
C ILE A 103 -3.83 7.29 22.91
N LEU A 104 -3.10 6.33 23.48
CA LEU A 104 -2.50 6.47 24.80
C LEU A 104 -1.47 7.60 24.84
N ALA A 105 -0.61 7.70 23.83
CA ALA A 105 0.34 8.79 23.69
C ALA A 105 -0.35 10.15 23.52
N THR A 106 -1.45 10.21 22.77
CA THR A 106 -2.25 11.43 22.60
C THR A 106 -2.90 11.84 23.92
N TYR A 107 -3.47 10.88 24.65
CA TYR A 107 -4.05 11.13 25.96
C TYR A 107 -3.02 11.71 26.93
N ALA A 108 -1.81 11.14 26.93
CA ALA A 108 -0.72 11.58 27.78
C ALA A 108 -0.21 12.99 27.43
N LEU A 109 -0.02 13.31 26.14
CA LEU A 109 0.66 14.55 25.71
C LEU A 109 -0.28 15.69 25.29
N LEU A 110 -1.45 15.36 24.74
CA LEU A 110 -2.40 16.31 24.14
C LEU A 110 -3.76 16.32 24.87
N GLY A 111 -3.91 15.49 25.90
CA GLY A 111 -5.10 15.41 26.72
C GLY A 111 -6.23 14.52 26.17
N LEU A 112 -7.23 14.31 27.03
CA LEU A 112 -8.39 13.46 26.73
C LEU A 112 -9.23 13.91 25.53
N PRO A 113 -9.49 15.22 25.30
CA PRO A 113 -10.33 15.62 24.18
C PRO A 113 -9.76 15.19 22.82
N LEU A 114 -8.47 15.43 22.58
CA LEU A 114 -7.80 15.03 21.35
C LEU A 114 -7.69 13.50 21.22
N ALA A 115 -7.49 12.78 22.34
CA ALA A 115 -7.42 11.32 22.34
C ALA A 115 -8.73 10.65 21.90
N ILE A 116 -9.87 11.27 22.17
CA ILE A 116 -11.20 10.78 21.76
C ILE A 116 -11.55 11.27 20.34
N ILE A 117 -11.26 12.53 20.04
CA ILE A 117 -11.62 13.11 18.74
C ILE A 117 -10.87 12.41 17.61
N ARG A 118 -9.58 12.06 17.79
CA ARG A 118 -8.79 11.37 16.76
C ARG A 118 -9.45 10.08 16.26
N PRO A 119 -9.83 9.10 17.11
CA PRO A 119 -10.57 7.91 16.68
C PRO A 119 -11.89 8.19 15.98
N VAL A 120 -12.68 9.14 16.46
CA VAL A 120 -13.97 9.50 15.85
C VAL A 120 -13.76 10.07 14.46
N VAL A 121 -12.83 11.00 14.32
CA VAL A 121 -12.49 11.65 13.05
C VAL A 121 -11.92 10.63 12.07
N ALA A 122 -11.05 9.73 12.51
CA ALA A 122 -10.51 8.65 11.69
C ALA A 122 -11.59 7.66 11.21
N LEU A 123 -12.55 7.33 12.07
CA LEU A 123 -13.70 6.52 11.69
C LEU A 123 -14.52 7.20 10.60
N VAL A 124 -14.88 8.48 10.80
CA VAL A 124 -15.74 9.23 9.87
C VAL A 124 -15.03 9.45 8.54
N THR A 125 -13.77 9.90 8.56
CA THR A 125 -12.98 10.10 7.34
C THR A 125 -12.66 8.81 6.62
N GLY A 126 -12.40 7.72 7.36
CA GLY A 126 -12.22 6.39 6.78
C GLY A 126 -13.49 5.91 6.08
N VAL A 127 -14.65 6.01 6.74
CA VAL A 127 -15.93 5.63 6.16
C VAL A 127 -16.26 6.47 4.93
N PHE A 128 -16.06 7.80 5.01
CA PHE A 128 -16.25 8.69 3.88
C PHE A 128 -15.33 8.33 2.70
N GLY A 129 -14.04 8.09 2.97
CA GLY A 129 -13.09 7.73 1.94
C GLY A 129 -13.34 6.35 1.34
N GLY A 130 -13.80 5.38 2.13
CA GLY A 130 -14.21 4.09 1.61
C GLY A 130 -15.46 4.17 0.73
N MET A 131 -16.42 5.03 1.10
CA MET A 131 -17.59 5.31 0.25
C MET A 131 -17.19 6.01 -1.05
N MET A 132 -16.29 7.00 -1.01
CA MET A 132 -15.69 7.58 -2.23
C MET A 132 -14.97 6.53 -3.07
N GLY A 133 -14.23 5.61 -2.43
CA GLY A 133 -13.55 4.49 -3.07
C GLY A 133 -14.50 3.55 -3.81
N ASN A 134 -15.69 3.30 -3.26
CA ASN A 134 -16.74 2.51 -3.91
C ASN A 134 -17.30 3.21 -5.17
N LEU A 135 -17.31 4.55 -5.22
CA LEU A 135 -17.73 5.30 -6.41
C LEU A 135 -16.71 5.23 -7.55
N THR A 136 -15.41 5.19 -7.22
CA THR A 136 -14.36 5.01 -8.24
C THR A 136 -14.35 3.64 -8.90
N ASP A 137 -15.14 2.73 -8.35
CA ASP A 137 -15.29 1.35 -8.77
C ASP A 137 -16.54 1.13 -9.66
N ARG A 138 -17.29 2.22 -9.92
CA ARG A 138 -18.59 2.25 -10.62
C ARG A 138 -18.46 2.20 -12.16
N ASN A 139 -17.31 2.60 -12.69
CA ASN A 139 -16.99 2.49 -14.12
C ASN A 139 -16.11 1.27 -14.34
N GLY A 140 -16.69 0.11 -14.70
CA GLY A 140 -16.13 -0.99 -15.52
C GLY A 140 -14.69 -1.54 -15.35
N ASP A 141 -13.76 -0.89 -14.65
CA ASP A 141 -12.32 -1.15 -14.69
C ASP A 141 -11.90 -2.20 -13.64
N GLY A 142 -12.75 -3.18 -13.39
CA GLY A 142 -12.50 -4.22 -12.38
C GLY A 142 -13.69 -5.10 -12.04
N ALA A 143 -14.63 -5.24 -12.97
CA ALA A 143 -15.73 -6.20 -12.92
C ALA A 143 -15.63 -7.15 -14.11
N ASP A 144 -14.49 -7.86 -14.24
CA ASP A 144 -14.40 -9.18 -14.92
C ASP A 144 -13.04 -9.88 -14.72
N GLN A 145 -12.41 -9.65 -13.56
CA GLN A 145 -11.53 -10.66 -12.98
C GLN A 145 -12.01 -10.93 -11.56
N LYS A 146 -13.26 -11.42 -11.47
CA LYS A 146 -13.42 -12.61 -10.63
C LYS A 146 -12.54 -13.65 -11.28
N GLN A 147 -11.29 -13.74 -10.84
CA GLN A 147 -10.58 -14.99 -10.95
C GLN A 147 -11.50 -16.00 -10.26
N ASP A 148 -12.20 -16.77 -11.08
CA ASP A 148 -12.79 -18.06 -10.76
C ASP A 148 -11.66 -19.05 -10.47
N THR A 149 -10.68 -18.61 -9.66
CA THR A 149 -9.87 -19.53 -8.90
C THR A 149 -10.89 -20.12 -7.94
N GLN A 150 -11.28 -21.35 -8.24
CA GLN A 150 -11.93 -22.27 -7.32
C GLN A 150 -11.46 -21.97 -5.90
N PRO A 151 -12.30 -22.12 -4.86
CA PRO A 151 -11.87 -21.91 -3.48
C PRO A 151 -10.67 -22.80 -3.18
N GLN A 152 -9.45 -22.31 -3.44
CA GLN A 152 -8.22 -22.92 -3.00
C GLN A 152 -8.27 -22.70 -1.50
N GLU A 153 -8.67 -23.77 -0.84
CA GLU A 153 -8.45 -23.96 0.58
C GLU A 153 -6.95 -23.75 0.78
N TYR A 154 -6.59 -22.54 1.22
CA TYR A 154 -5.21 -22.24 1.53
C TYR A 154 -4.75 -23.27 2.55
N ASP A 155 -3.70 -24.00 2.19
CA ASP A 155 -3.04 -24.89 3.12
C ASP A 155 -2.67 -24.03 4.33
N ARG A 156 -3.23 -24.34 5.51
CA ARG A 156 -3.04 -23.57 6.75
C ARG A 156 -1.65 -23.83 7.34
N SER A 157 -0.69 -24.05 6.46
CA SER A 157 0.67 -24.38 6.77
C SER A 157 1.39 -23.13 7.23
N VAL A 158 2.20 -23.29 8.27
CA VAL A 158 3.17 -22.30 8.73
C VAL A 158 4.08 -21.86 7.57
N ARG A 159 4.30 -22.72 6.57
CA ARG A 159 5.05 -22.38 5.36
C ARG A 159 4.36 -21.31 4.52
N GLU A 160 3.04 -21.34 4.39
CA GLU A 160 2.27 -20.37 3.62
C GLU A 160 2.26 -19.00 4.32
N PHE A 161 2.16 -19.01 5.65
CA PHE A 161 2.32 -17.83 6.50
C PHE A 161 3.65 -17.11 6.21
N PHE A 162 4.78 -17.82 6.29
CA PHE A 162 6.10 -17.23 6.08
C PHE A 162 6.33 -16.84 4.61
N ARG A 163 5.91 -17.69 3.65
CA ARG A 163 6.06 -17.41 2.22
C ARG A 163 5.30 -16.15 1.83
N TYR A 164 4.09 -15.96 2.34
CA TYR A 164 3.33 -14.77 2.02
C TYR A 164 3.91 -13.51 2.67
N GLY A 165 3.98 -13.51 4.01
CA GLY A 165 4.32 -12.32 4.77
C GLY A 165 5.72 -11.81 4.47
N PHE A 166 6.70 -12.72 4.44
CA PHE A 166 8.12 -12.35 4.39
C PHE A 166 8.77 -12.52 3.01
N VAL A 167 8.10 -13.14 2.03
CA VAL A 167 8.66 -13.30 0.69
C VAL A 167 7.81 -12.56 -0.34
N GLU A 168 6.57 -13.01 -0.59
CA GLU A 168 5.72 -12.45 -1.64
C GLU A 168 5.43 -10.95 -1.41
N LEU A 169 5.05 -10.58 -0.19
CA LEU A 169 4.66 -9.21 0.14
C LEU A 169 5.86 -8.23 0.10
N ILE A 170 7.03 -8.67 0.57
CA ILE A 170 8.26 -7.88 0.52
C ILE A 170 8.73 -7.70 -0.92
N GLN A 171 8.71 -8.74 -1.74
CA GLN A 171 9.11 -8.65 -3.15
C GLN A 171 8.24 -7.64 -3.93
N ASP A 172 6.97 -7.53 -3.59
CA ASP A 172 6.04 -6.63 -4.25
C ASP A 172 6.16 -5.17 -3.79
N ILE A 173 6.43 -4.95 -2.50
CA ILE A 173 6.40 -3.60 -1.89
C ILE A 173 7.80 -2.97 -1.80
N SER A 174 8.87 -3.77 -1.68
CA SER A 174 10.24 -3.32 -1.41
C SER A 174 10.75 -2.23 -2.36
N LYS A 175 10.51 -2.33 -3.67
CA LYS A 175 10.95 -1.31 -4.64
C LYS A 175 10.36 0.07 -4.33
N TRP A 176 9.06 0.11 -4.04
CA TRP A 176 8.35 1.35 -3.73
C TRP A 176 8.68 1.87 -2.34
N LEU A 177 8.89 0.95 -1.39
CA LEU A 177 9.31 1.27 -0.03
C LEU A 177 10.68 1.95 -0.01
N ILE A 178 11.67 1.42 -0.75
CA ILE A 178 13.01 2.03 -0.89
C ILE A 178 12.91 3.44 -1.49
N ILE A 179 12.18 3.60 -2.59
CA ILE A 179 11.99 4.91 -3.23
C ILE A 179 11.35 5.91 -2.25
N GLY A 180 10.36 5.46 -1.49
CA GLY A 180 9.69 6.27 -0.47
C GLY A 180 10.63 6.70 0.65
N MET A 181 11.46 5.79 1.20
CA MET A 181 12.41 6.10 2.27
C MET A 181 13.51 7.05 1.83
N LEU A 182 14.04 6.89 0.61
CA LEU A 182 15.03 7.80 0.04
C LEU A 182 14.46 9.22 -0.10
N LEU A 183 13.24 9.33 -0.64
CA LEU A 183 12.58 10.63 -0.77
C LEU A 183 12.22 11.23 0.60
N ALA A 184 11.83 10.41 1.58
CA ALA A 184 11.54 10.87 2.94
C ALA A 184 12.79 11.44 3.63
N ALA A 185 13.91 10.73 3.59
CA ALA A 185 15.19 11.22 4.12
C ALA A 185 15.64 12.52 3.43
N PHE A 186 15.35 12.66 2.14
CA PHE A 186 15.71 13.87 1.38
C PHE A 186 14.89 15.07 1.83
N LEU A 187 13.59 14.88 2.03
CA LEU A 187 12.68 15.92 2.53
C LEU A 187 13.01 16.33 3.97
N ALA A 188 13.39 15.37 4.83
CA ALA A 188 13.79 15.65 6.21
C ALA A 188 14.99 16.60 6.29
N VAL A 189 15.96 16.44 5.39
CA VAL A 189 17.15 17.33 5.33
C VAL A 189 16.80 18.71 4.74
N ILE A 190 15.80 18.80 3.87
CA ILE A 190 15.45 20.05 3.16
C ILE A 190 14.53 20.97 3.96
N ILE A 191 13.70 20.43 4.86
CA ILE A 191 12.67 21.20 5.57
C ILE A 191 13.22 21.59 6.96
N PRO A 192 13.58 22.87 7.19
CA PRO A 192 14.08 23.32 8.48
C PRO A 192 12.96 23.45 9.52
N ASP A 193 13.30 23.16 10.79
CA ASP A 193 12.36 23.12 11.92
C ASP A 193 11.63 24.46 12.18
N ASP A 194 12.26 25.58 11.82
CA ASP A 194 11.72 26.93 12.04
C ASP A 194 10.82 27.43 10.89
N PHE A 195 10.65 26.65 9.82
CA PHE A 195 9.89 27.06 8.64
C PHE A 195 8.43 27.42 8.98
N PHE A 196 7.81 26.63 9.86
CA PHE A 196 6.41 26.81 10.24
C PHE A 196 6.21 28.01 11.17
N ILE A 197 7.18 28.33 12.02
CA ILE A 197 7.00 29.35 13.07
C ILE A 197 7.02 30.77 12.47
N ARG A 198 7.81 31.02 11.42
CA ARG A 198 8.00 32.36 10.86
C ARG A 198 6.91 32.81 9.88
N ASN A 199 6.22 31.86 9.24
CA ASN A 199 5.30 32.15 8.14
C ASN A 199 3.80 32.03 8.49
N ILE A 200 3.45 31.62 9.71
CA ILE A 200 2.04 31.44 10.12
C ILE A 200 1.44 32.78 10.58
N SER A 201 0.62 33.37 9.71
CA SER A 201 -0.13 34.61 9.98
C SER A 201 -1.65 34.39 10.12
N SER A 202 -2.16 33.23 9.70
CA SER A 202 -3.56 32.83 9.91
C SER A 202 -3.68 31.34 10.21
N GLU A 203 -4.72 30.94 10.94
CA GLU A 203 -4.94 29.53 11.33
C GLU A 203 -5.23 28.63 10.13
N TYR A 204 -5.93 29.16 9.12
CA TYR A 204 -6.19 28.46 7.86
C TYR A 204 -4.90 28.26 7.05
N LEU A 205 -4.02 29.25 7.04
CA LEU A 205 -2.71 29.14 6.40
C LEU A 205 -1.82 28.14 7.17
N ALA A 206 -1.88 28.11 8.51
CA ALA A 206 -1.21 27.10 9.31
C ALA A 206 -1.68 25.69 8.93
N MET A 207 -2.99 25.45 8.89
CA MET A 207 -3.56 24.15 8.48
C MET A 207 -3.09 23.74 7.09
N PHE A 208 -3.10 24.65 6.12
CA PHE A 208 -2.66 24.37 4.76
C PHE A 208 -1.16 24.06 4.68
N LEU A 209 -0.31 24.84 5.37
CA LEU A 209 1.13 24.59 5.40
C LEU A 209 1.46 23.27 6.10
N MET A 210 0.80 22.96 7.22
CA MET A 210 0.95 21.68 7.91
C MET A 210 0.54 20.53 7.00
N LEU A 211 -0.59 20.65 6.28
CA LEU A 211 -1.00 19.65 5.30
C LEU A 211 0.05 19.45 4.20
N LEU A 212 0.52 20.54 3.59
CA LEU A 212 1.48 20.51 2.49
C LEU A 212 2.79 19.83 2.91
N ALA A 213 3.23 20.07 4.14
CA ALA A 213 4.41 19.44 4.72
C ALA A 213 4.15 17.98 5.09
N SER A 214 3.01 17.67 5.69
CA SER A 214 2.73 16.33 6.22
C SER A 214 2.44 15.31 5.14
N VAL A 215 1.85 15.72 4.01
CA VAL A 215 1.44 14.77 2.95
C VAL A 215 2.62 14.04 2.28
N PRO A 216 3.74 14.72 1.97
CA PRO A 216 4.92 14.05 1.43
C PRO A 216 5.77 13.37 2.50
N LEU A 217 5.79 13.92 3.72
CA LEU A 217 6.65 13.47 4.80
C LEU A 217 6.17 12.14 5.38
N TYR A 218 7.13 11.27 5.66
CA TYR A 218 6.86 10.00 6.32
C TYR A 218 6.97 10.19 7.83
N ILE A 219 5.84 10.45 8.50
CA ILE A 219 5.82 10.62 9.95
C ILE A 219 4.90 9.55 10.55
N CYS A 220 5.42 8.76 11.49
CA CYS A 220 4.62 7.77 12.20
C CYS A 220 3.60 8.45 13.14
N ALA A 221 2.50 7.74 13.43
CA ALA A 221 1.43 8.26 14.28
C ALA A 221 1.91 8.67 15.68
N THR A 222 2.87 7.94 16.24
CA THR A 222 3.50 8.21 17.54
C THR A 222 4.45 9.40 17.46
N GLY A 223 5.35 9.44 16.47
CA GLY A 223 6.32 10.53 16.28
C GLY A 223 5.68 11.88 15.95
N SER A 224 4.51 11.88 15.31
CA SER A 224 3.78 13.13 15.05
C SER A 224 3.18 13.79 16.30
N ILE A 225 3.00 13.05 17.42
CA ILE A 225 2.36 13.57 18.64
C ILE A 225 3.24 14.57 19.39
N PRO A 226 4.51 14.25 19.74
CA PRO A 226 5.40 15.22 20.37
C PRO A 226 5.62 16.46 19.50
N ILE A 227 5.76 16.28 18.18
CA ILE A 227 5.90 17.39 17.22
C ILE A 227 4.67 18.30 17.29
N ALA A 228 3.47 17.72 17.23
CA ALA A 228 2.22 18.47 17.37
C ALA A 228 2.14 19.21 18.72
N ALA A 229 2.50 18.56 19.82
CA ALA A 229 2.49 19.16 21.16
C ALA A 229 3.43 20.35 21.28
N VAL A 230 4.68 20.22 20.82
CA VAL A 230 5.67 21.30 20.84
C VAL A 230 5.23 22.46 19.95
N LEU A 231 4.67 22.19 18.78
CA LEU A 231 4.16 23.24 17.90
C LEU A 231 2.96 23.95 18.51
N MET A 232 2.05 23.24 19.19
CA MET A 232 0.93 23.84 19.91
C MET A 232 1.39 24.72 21.07
N LEU A 233 2.42 24.31 21.81
CA LEU A 233 3.06 25.14 22.84
C LEU A 233 3.69 26.41 22.25
N LYS A 234 4.18 26.34 21.00
CA LYS A 234 4.66 27.50 20.23
C LYS A 234 3.54 28.33 19.59
N GLY A 235 2.27 28.02 19.86
CA GLY A 235 1.12 28.78 19.40
C GLY A 235 0.44 28.25 18.14
N LEU A 236 0.80 27.05 17.65
CA LEU A 236 0.07 26.40 16.56
C LEU A 236 -1.38 26.09 16.99
N SER A 237 -2.35 26.33 16.12
CA SER A 237 -3.74 26.03 16.44
C SER A 237 -3.97 24.51 16.60
N PRO A 238 -4.88 24.08 17.50
CA PRO A 238 -5.19 22.66 17.66
C PRO A 238 -5.71 22.00 16.37
N GLY A 239 -6.40 22.74 15.51
CA GLY A 239 -6.84 22.27 14.20
C GLY A 239 -5.67 21.96 13.26
N ALA A 240 -4.64 22.82 13.22
CA ALA A 240 -3.43 22.58 12.43
C ALA A 240 -2.61 21.40 12.96
N ALA A 241 -2.58 21.22 14.28
CA ALA A 241 -2.02 20.01 14.90
C ALA A 241 -2.79 18.75 14.50
N LEU A 242 -4.13 18.78 14.51
CA LEU A 242 -4.94 17.64 14.06
C LEU A 242 -4.67 17.29 12.58
N VAL A 243 -4.52 18.30 11.72
CA VAL A 243 -4.15 18.10 10.31
C VAL A 243 -2.83 17.31 10.18
N LEU A 244 -1.80 17.68 10.95
CA LEU A 244 -0.53 16.93 11.01
C LEU A 244 -0.75 15.49 11.50
N LEU A 245 -1.47 15.31 12.60
CA LEU A 245 -1.73 14.02 13.25
C LEU A 245 -2.58 13.07 12.41
N MET A 246 -3.32 13.60 11.44
CA MET A 246 -4.12 12.83 10.48
C MET A 246 -3.38 12.57 9.17
N ALA A 247 -2.85 13.63 8.54
CA ALA A 247 -2.24 13.54 7.22
C ALA A 247 -0.87 12.85 7.28
N GLY A 248 -0.02 13.15 8.27
CA GLY A 248 1.32 12.58 8.36
C GLY A 248 1.32 11.04 8.42
N PRO A 249 0.56 10.42 9.33
CA PRO A 249 0.53 8.95 9.43
C PRO A 249 -0.23 8.27 8.29
N ALA A 250 -1.26 8.93 7.74
CA ALA A 250 -2.09 8.35 6.69
C ALA A 250 -1.50 8.55 5.28
N THR A 251 -0.68 9.57 5.05
CA THR A 251 -0.16 9.89 3.71
C THR A 251 1.35 10.02 3.72
N ASN A 252 1.96 9.43 2.70
CA ASN A 252 3.37 9.61 2.38
C ASN A 252 3.61 9.11 0.95
N ILE A 253 4.77 9.44 0.40
CA ILE A 253 5.13 9.09 -0.97
C ILE A 253 5.06 7.58 -1.23
N ALA A 254 5.48 6.75 -0.27
CA ALA A 254 5.45 5.29 -0.41
C ALA A 254 4.01 4.75 -0.51
N THR A 255 3.13 5.16 0.41
CA THR A 255 1.71 4.78 0.46
C THR A 255 0.99 5.22 -0.80
N MET A 256 1.21 6.46 -1.25
CA MET A 256 0.62 6.98 -2.48
C MET A 256 1.04 6.16 -3.70
N ALA A 257 2.32 5.82 -3.79
CA ALA A 257 2.83 5.02 -4.89
C ALA A 257 2.26 3.59 -4.86
N VAL A 258 2.23 2.93 -3.72
CA VAL A 258 1.68 1.57 -3.61
C VAL A 258 0.19 1.55 -3.95
N ILE A 259 -0.63 2.45 -3.39
CA ILE A 259 -2.06 2.52 -3.69
C ILE A 259 -2.29 2.82 -5.19
N GLY A 260 -1.55 3.78 -5.75
CA GLY A 260 -1.66 4.17 -7.15
C GLY A 260 -1.36 3.02 -8.12
N ASN A 261 -0.34 2.21 -7.82
CA ASN A 261 0.07 1.09 -8.66
C ASN A 261 -0.75 -0.19 -8.44
N THR A 262 -1.30 -0.40 -7.24
CA THR A 262 -2.03 -1.63 -6.90
C THR A 262 -3.55 -1.50 -7.08
N MET A 263 -4.13 -0.35 -6.72
CA MET A 263 -5.57 -0.10 -6.78
C MET A 263 -5.98 0.89 -7.87
N GLY A 264 -5.00 1.50 -8.55
CA GLY A 264 -5.20 2.45 -9.65
C GLY A 264 -5.35 3.91 -9.21
N LYS A 265 -5.11 4.82 -10.16
CA LYS A 265 -5.10 6.28 -9.93
C LYS A 265 -6.45 6.84 -9.46
N LYS A 266 -7.58 6.23 -9.84
CA LYS A 266 -8.92 6.64 -9.37
C LYS A 266 -9.04 6.44 -7.86
N SER A 267 -8.68 5.25 -7.38
CA SER A 267 -8.66 4.88 -5.96
C SER A 267 -7.71 5.77 -5.15
N LEU A 268 -6.52 6.05 -5.69
CA LEU A 268 -5.57 6.99 -5.07
C LEU A 268 -6.15 8.40 -4.92
N ARG A 269 -6.86 8.92 -5.94
CA ARG A 269 -7.52 10.23 -5.83
C ARG A 269 -8.62 10.23 -4.77
N ALA A 270 -9.44 9.19 -4.70
CA ALA A 270 -10.46 9.06 -3.65
C ALA A 270 -9.82 9.03 -2.26
N TYR A 271 -8.73 8.27 -2.10
CA TYR A 271 -7.93 8.20 -0.87
C TYR A 271 -7.42 9.59 -0.43
N LEU A 272 -6.69 10.28 -1.32
CA LEU A 272 -6.09 11.58 -1.00
C LEU A 272 -7.12 12.68 -0.76
N VAL A 273 -8.16 12.77 -1.59
CA VAL A 273 -9.22 13.78 -1.40
C VAL A 273 -9.93 13.59 -0.06
N SER A 274 -10.14 12.35 0.35
CA SER A 274 -10.82 12.06 1.62
C SER A 274 -9.95 12.42 2.83
N ILE A 275 -8.64 12.16 2.76
CA ILE A 275 -7.72 12.54 3.84
C ILE A 275 -7.53 14.05 3.89
N ILE A 276 -7.24 14.68 2.75
CA ILE A 276 -7.02 16.14 2.68
C ILE A 276 -8.29 16.89 3.08
N GLY A 277 -9.43 16.53 2.47
CA GLY A 277 -10.72 17.15 2.76
C GLY A 277 -11.15 16.90 4.20
N GLY A 278 -10.99 15.67 4.70
CA GLY A 278 -11.28 15.31 6.08
C GLY A 278 -10.39 16.06 7.08
N ALA A 279 -9.08 16.08 6.88
CA ALA A 279 -8.14 16.77 7.75
C ALA A 279 -8.43 18.27 7.83
N LEU A 280 -8.67 18.94 6.69
CA LEU A 280 -9.02 20.36 6.67
C LEU A 280 -10.39 20.62 7.31
N LEU A 281 -11.41 19.82 6.98
CA LEU A 281 -12.75 19.96 7.55
C LEU A 281 -12.75 19.77 9.07
N PHE A 282 -12.13 18.71 9.57
CA PHE A 282 -12.09 18.46 11.01
C PHE A 282 -11.12 19.40 11.74
N GLY A 283 -10.03 19.83 11.08
CA GLY A 283 -9.15 20.86 11.60
C GLY A 283 -9.86 22.20 11.81
N THR A 284 -10.68 22.64 10.84
CA THR A 284 -11.49 23.86 10.99
C THR A 284 -12.58 23.67 12.03
N LEU A 285 -13.27 22.53 12.04
CA LEU A 285 -14.28 22.22 13.07
C LEU A 285 -13.68 22.23 14.48
N ILE A 286 -12.47 21.71 14.70
CA ILE A 286 -11.78 21.81 15.99
C ILE A 286 -11.58 23.26 16.39
N ASN A 287 -11.06 24.08 15.48
CA ASN A 287 -10.75 25.48 15.78
C ASN A 287 -12.00 26.31 16.14
N GLU A 288 -13.14 25.99 15.52
CA GLU A 288 -14.39 26.74 15.71
C GLU A 288 -15.26 26.17 16.85
N LEU A 289 -15.36 24.85 17.00
CA LEU A 289 -16.27 24.21 17.96
C LEU A 289 -15.62 23.86 19.30
N VAL A 290 -14.29 23.65 19.35
CA VAL A 290 -13.62 23.21 20.58
C VAL A 290 -12.94 24.40 21.25
N PRO A 291 -13.36 24.80 22.46
CA PRO A 291 -12.71 25.87 23.19
C PRO A 291 -11.23 25.57 23.40
N ARG A 292 -10.34 26.54 23.11
CA ARG A 292 -8.89 26.35 23.21
C ARG A 292 -8.47 25.87 24.59
N GLU A 293 -9.16 26.33 25.62
CA GLU A 293 -8.93 26.01 27.04
C GLU A 293 -9.08 24.51 27.35
N TRP A 294 -9.99 23.82 26.66
CA TRP A 294 -10.17 22.37 26.79
C TRP A 294 -8.98 21.57 26.25
N ILE A 295 -8.19 22.16 25.36
CA ILE A 295 -7.06 21.49 24.72
C ILE A 295 -5.75 21.92 25.40
N THR A 296 -5.55 23.21 25.64
CA THR A 296 -4.31 23.75 26.23
C THR A 296 -4.21 23.50 27.72
N GLY A 297 -5.34 23.36 28.45
CA GLY A 297 -5.34 23.12 29.90
C GLY A 297 -4.76 21.75 30.32
N PHE A 298 -4.61 20.81 29.38
CA PHE A 298 -4.09 19.47 29.64
C PHE A 298 -2.63 19.27 29.19
N ILE A 299 -2.02 20.25 28.52
CA ILE A 299 -0.63 20.15 28.08
C ILE A 299 0.27 20.52 29.27
N SER A 300 0.52 19.57 30.16
CA SER A 300 1.47 19.75 31.27
C SER A 300 2.92 19.77 30.74
N PRO A 301 3.73 20.81 31.06
CA PRO A 301 5.11 20.93 30.58
C PRO A 301 6.05 19.79 31.00
N ASP A 302 5.70 19.08 32.08
CA ASP A 302 6.58 18.13 32.77
C ASP A 302 6.58 16.69 32.20
N LEU A 303 5.92 16.43 31.06
CA LEU A 303 5.81 15.08 30.49
C LEU A 303 6.76 14.81 29.31
N HIS A 304 7.97 15.40 29.31
CA HIS A 304 8.99 15.16 28.27
C HIS A 304 9.76 13.84 28.46
N SER A 305 9.62 13.16 29.60
CA SER A 305 10.48 12.02 29.98
C SER A 305 9.85 10.63 29.83
N ALA A 306 8.57 10.52 29.44
CA ALA A 306 7.83 9.25 29.53
C ALA A 306 7.78 8.38 28.26
N MET A 307 8.41 8.79 27.14
CA MET A 307 8.27 8.06 25.86
C MET A 307 9.58 7.57 25.22
N HIS A 308 10.71 7.58 25.94
CA HIS A 308 12.00 7.11 25.42
C HIS A 308 12.42 5.70 25.85
N GLU A 309 11.52 4.88 26.42
CA GLU A 309 11.83 3.45 26.55
C GLU A 309 11.68 2.74 25.19
N HIS A 310 12.68 2.96 24.34
CA HIS A 310 12.92 2.08 23.20
C HIS A 310 13.18 0.66 23.72
N PRO A 311 12.65 -0.38 23.07
CA PRO A 311 13.15 -1.73 23.29
C PRO A 311 14.66 -1.69 23.02
N SER A 312 15.46 -2.08 24.02
CA SER A 312 16.92 -2.16 24.02
C SER A 312 17.52 -2.18 22.60
N GLY A 313 18.33 -1.17 22.24
CA GLY A 313 18.72 -0.85 20.85
C GLY A 313 19.27 -2.00 19.99
N TRP A 314 19.68 -3.12 20.57
CA TRP A 314 20.00 -4.33 19.82
C TRP A 314 18.82 -4.89 19.00
N PHE A 315 17.57 -4.72 19.48
CA PHE A 315 16.37 -5.23 18.80
C PHE A 315 16.07 -4.48 17.50
N GLU A 316 16.25 -3.16 17.50
CA GLU A 316 16.05 -2.31 16.32
C GLU A 316 17.08 -2.66 15.23
N TRP A 317 18.36 -2.78 15.60
CA TRP A 317 19.43 -3.18 14.68
C TRP A 317 19.25 -4.61 14.16
N ALA A 318 18.80 -5.54 15.00
CA ALA A 318 18.48 -6.91 14.56
C ALA A 318 17.33 -6.94 13.55
N SER A 319 16.25 -6.19 13.83
CA SER A 319 15.11 -6.04 12.92
C SER A 319 15.53 -5.44 11.58
N THR A 320 16.40 -4.43 11.62
CA THR A 320 16.97 -3.80 10.42
C THR A 320 17.78 -4.77 9.58
N ALA A 321 18.67 -5.55 10.21
CA ALA A 321 19.44 -6.56 9.52
C ALA A 321 18.54 -7.60 8.82
N VAL A 322 17.48 -8.07 9.51
CA VAL A 322 16.50 -9.00 8.94
C VAL A 322 15.75 -8.38 7.76
N LEU A 323 15.27 -7.15 7.89
CA LEU A 323 14.53 -6.47 6.82
C LEU A 323 15.42 -6.29 5.58
N VAL A 324 16.66 -5.81 5.76
CA VAL A 324 17.62 -5.62 4.67
C VAL A 324 17.92 -6.95 3.98
N LEU A 325 18.14 -8.03 4.75
CA LEU A 325 18.37 -9.37 4.18
C LEU A 325 17.17 -9.87 3.36
N LEU A 326 15.94 -9.65 3.84
CA LEU A 326 14.72 -10.06 3.12
C LEU A 326 14.54 -9.28 1.83
N ILE A 327 14.78 -7.97 1.84
CA ILE A 327 14.76 -7.13 0.64
C ILE A 327 15.82 -7.60 -0.36
N LEU A 328 17.06 -7.80 0.09
CA LEU A 328 18.16 -8.28 -0.76
C LEU A 328 17.84 -9.65 -1.36
N ASN A 329 17.33 -10.59 -0.55
CA ASN A 329 16.91 -11.92 -1.01
C ASN A 329 15.78 -11.83 -2.04
N GLY A 330 14.81 -10.93 -1.83
CA GLY A 330 13.74 -10.68 -2.79
C GLY A 330 14.25 -10.22 -4.16
N TYR A 331 15.22 -9.30 -4.18
CA TYR A 331 15.87 -8.86 -5.41
C TYR A 331 16.75 -9.95 -6.05
N LEU A 332 17.48 -10.71 -5.23
CA LEU A 332 18.36 -11.78 -5.70
C LEU A 332 17.56 -12.92 -6.35
N MET A 333 16.48 -13.37 -5.70
CA MET A 333 15.57 -14.38 -6.24
C MET A 333 14.97 -13.94 -7.58
N LYS A 334 14.49 -12.69 -7.68
CA LYS A 334 13.92 -12.14 -8.91
C LYS A 334 14.95 -12.07 -10.05
N PHE A 335 16.20 -11.75 -9.73
CA PHE A 335 17.30 -11.73 -10.69
C PHE A 335 17.65 -13.14 -11.17
N ILE A 336 17.68 -14.13 -10.26
CA ILE A 336 17.97 -15.53 -10.59
C ILE A 336 16.84 -16.16 -11.40
N SER A 337 15.57 -15.94 -11.04
CA SER A 337 14.42 -16.49 -11.76
C SER A 337 14.28 -15.87 -13.16
N GLY A 338 14.52 -14.56 -13.33
CA GLY A 338 14.56 -13.93 -14.65
C GLY A 338 15.70 -14.44 -15.55
N ARG A 339 16.81 -14.90 -14.95
CA ARG A 339 17.90 -15.58 -15.68
C ARG A 339 17.51 -17.00 -16.08
N ARG A 340 16.83 -17.74 -15.20
CA ARG A 340 16.35 -19.10 -15.44
C ARG A 340 15.26 -19.16 -16.51
N GLU A 341 14.38 -18.16 -16.53
CA GLU A 341 13.34 -17.99 -17.55
C GLU A 341 13.93 -17.65 -18.93
N LYS A 342 14.95 -16.77 -18.99
CA LYS A 342 15.68 -16.49 -20.23
C LYS A 342 16.49 -17.67 -20.77
N ILE A 343 17.10 -18.47 -19.90
CA ILE A 343 17.82 -19.71 -20.29
C ILE A 343 16.82 -20.74 -20.82
N SER A 344 15.68 -20.91 -20.14
CA SER A 344 14.61 -21.81 -20.61
C SER A 344 13.96 -21.34 -21.94
N ASP A 345 13.83 -20.04 -22.17
CA ASP A 345 13.27 -19.49 -23.42
C ASP A 345 14.27 -19.62 -24.59
N HIS A 346 15.58 -19.48 -24.31
CA HIS A 346 16.63 -19.69 -25.31
C HIS A 346 16.75 -21.17 -25.71
N ASP A 347 16.74 -22.10 -24.75
CA ASP A 347 16.75 -23.55 -25.03
C ASP A 347 15.48 -24.01 -25.75
N LYS A 348 14.30 -23.45 -25.42
CA LYS A 348 13.05 -23.72 -26.13
C LYS A 348 13.07 -23.24 -27.57
N ARG A 349 13.61 -22.04 -27.85
CA ARG A 349 13.74 -21.53 -29.23
C ARG A 349 14.69 -22.37 -30.09
N GLN A 350 15.70 -23.00 -29.49
CA GLN A 350 16.67 -23.81 -30.21
C GLN A 350 16.15 -25.23 -30.54
N MET A 351 15.22 -25.77 -29.74
CA MET A 351 14.55 -27.05 -30.02
C MET A 351 13.43 -26.98 -31.08
N MET A 352 12.91 -25.80 -31.40
CA MET A 352 11.79 -25.61 -32.34
C MET A 352 12.25 -25.28 -33.75
N ARG A 353 12.66 -26.27 -34.56
CA ARG A 353 13.09 -26.03 -35.96
C ARG A 353 12.36 -26.83 -37.05
N SER A 354 11.31 -27.56 -36.73
CA SER A 354 10.43 -28.19 -37.72
C SER A 354 8.96 -28.02 -37.32
N ASN A 355 8.09 -27.66 -38.29
CA ASN A 355 6.63 -27.44 -38.13
C ASN A 355 6.21 -26.25 -37.23
N ILE A 356 6.79 -25.08 -37.48
CA ILE A 356 6.37 -23.83 -36.84
C ILE A 356 5.34 -23.10 -37.73
N HIS A 357 4.25 -22.66 -37.13
CA HIS A 357 3.27 -21.77 -37.76
C HIS A 357 3.12 -20.51 -36.91
N THR A 358 3.31 -19.34 -37.53
CA THR A 358 3.16 -18.05 -36.86
C THR A 358 1.88 -17.37 -37.32
N PHE A 359 1.12 -16.83 -36.37
CA PHE A 359 -0.14 -16.14 -36.59
C PHE A 359 -0.07 -14.73 -36.04
N ARG A 360 -0.79 -13.81 -36.67
CA ARG A 360 -0.96 -12.45 -36.16
C ARG A 360 -2.23 -12.35 -35.34
N VAL A 361 -2.09 -11.98 -34.07
CA VAL A 361 -3.18 -11.87 -33.10
C VAL A 361 -3.09 -10.53 -32.39
N GLU A 362 -4.07 -9.65 -32.64
CA GLU A 362 -4.13 -8.33 -32.03
C GLU A 362 -4.95 -8.36 -30.73
N GLY A 363 -4.58 -7.49 -29.79
CA GLY A 363 -5.26 -7.30 -28.50
C GLY A 363 -4.55 -7.92 -27.30
N MET A 364 -3.43 -8.62 -27.51
CA MET A 364 -2.59 -9.15 -26.42
C MET A 364 -1.66 -8.06 -25.89
N THR A 365 -2.12 -7.22 -24.97
CA THR A 365 -1.32 -6.08 -24.46
C THR A 365 -0.58 -6.36 -23.15
N CYS A 366 -0.68 -7.58 -22.62
CA CYS A 366 -0.24 -7.90 -21.27
C CYS A 366 0.25 -9.35 -21.12
N ASN A 367 1.08 -9.62 -20.10
CA ASN A 367 1.57 -10.99 -19.82
C ASN A 367 0.44 -11.98 -19.46
N HIS A 368 -0.66 -11.49 -18.87
CA HIS A 368 -1.85 -12.31 -18.62
C HIS A 368 -2.60 -12.64 -19.93
N CYS A 369 -2.57 -11.72 -20.90
CA CYS A 369 -3.18 -11.86 -22.20
C CYS A 369 -2.42 -12.93 -23.01
N LYS A 370 -1.09 -12.84 -22.98
CA LYS A 370 -0.16 -13.87 -23.46
C LYS A 370 -0.51 -15.25 -22.88
N ALA A 371 -0.55 -15.36 -21.55
CA ALA A 371 -0.83 -16.63 -20.89
C ALA A 371 -2.22 -17.20 -21.23
N SER A 372 -3.24 -16.33 -21.39
CA SER A 372 -4.59 -16.74 -21.79
C SER A 372 -4.60 -17.37 -23.17
N VAL A 373 -3.90 -16.77 -24.13
CA VAL A 373 -3.79 -17.29 -25.51
C VAL A 373 -2.96 -18.57 -25.56
N GLU A 374 -1.83 -18.62 -24.84
CA GLU A 374 -0.98 -19.82 -24.75
C GLU A 374 -1.74 -21.01 -24.17
N ASN A 375 -2.46 -20.82 -23.06
CA ASN A 375 -3.21 -21.89 -22.40
C ASN A 375 -4.42 -22.35 -23.23
N GLY A 376 -5.13 -21.41 -23.88
CA GLY A 376 -6.27 -21.76 -24.73
C GLY A 376 -5.86 -22.56 -25.95
N LEU A 377 -4.73 -22.22 -26.57
CA LEU A 377 -4.22 -22.95 -27.74
C LEU A 377 -3.58 -24.29 -27.34
N LYS A 378 -2.88 -24.37 -26.20
CA LYS A 378 -2.35 -25.64 -25.66
C LYS A 378 -3.42 -26.66 -25.26
N ALA A 379 -4.66 -26.23 -25.08
CA ALA A 379 -5.77 -27.14 -24.81
C ALA A 379 -6.12 -28.05 -26.00
N HIS A 380 -5.63 -27.73 -27.21
CA HIS A 380 -5.87 -28.54 -28.41
C HIS A 380 -4.84 -29.67 -28.55
N PRO A 381 -5.28 -30.92 -28.82
CA PRO A 381 -4.40 -32.09 -28.85
C PRO A 381 -3.41 -32.11 -30.02
N PHE A 382 -3.61 -31.27 -31.05
CA PHE A 382 -2.72 -31.15 -32.20
C PHE A 382 -1.64 -30.08 -32.02
N ILE A 383 -1.66 -29.34 -30.91
CA ILE A 383 -0.72 -28.25 -30.60
C ILE A 383 0.23 -28.72 -29.50
N ALA A 384 1.50 -28.92 -29.84
CA ALA A 384 2.52 -29.39 -28.91
C ALA A 384 3.06 -28.27 -28.02
N ASP A 385 3.25 -27.06 -28.56
CA ASP A 385 3.66 -25.90 -27.79
C ASP A 385 3.19 -24.59 -28.43
N VAL A 386 3.08 -23.54 -27.62
CA VAL A 386 2.59 -22.21 -28.02
C VAL A 386 3.41 -21.14 -27.34
N LEU A 387 3.86 -20.16 -28.13
CA LEU A 387 4.59 -19.00 -27.67
C LEU A 387 3.92 -17.73 -28.21
N ALA A 388 3.34 -16.93 -27.33
CA ALA A 388 2.74 -15.66 -27.69
C ALA A 388 3.67 -14.48 -27.35
N ASP A 389 3.87 -13.58 -28.30
CA ASP A 389 4.62 -12.35 -28.16
C ASP A 389 3.67 -11.13 -28.21
N PRO A 390 3.29 -10.58 -27.04
CA PRO A 390 2.43 -9.41 -26.96
C PRO A 390 3.11 -8.12 -27.47
N SER A 391 4.44 -8.08 -27.61
CA SER A 391 5.13 -6.88 -28.15
C SER A 391 5.09 -6.84 -29.68
N GLY A 392 4.90 -8.00 -30.32
CA GLY A 392 4.90 -8.13 -31.78
C GLY A 392 3.54 -8.48 -32.39
N ASP A 393 2.48 -8.66 -31.58
CA ASP A 393 1.18 -9.21 -31.97
C ASP A 393 1.29 -10.57 -32.69
N ARG A 394 2.21 -11.43 -32.23
CA ARG A 394 2.49 -12.73 -32.86
C ARG A 394 2.21 -13.89 -31.91
N VAL A 395 1.66 -14.97 -32.45
CA VAL A 395 1.52 -16.25 -31.76
C VAL A 395 2.18 -17.31 -32.62
N THR A 396 3.18 -17.97 -32.08
CA THR A 396 3.90 -19.05 -32.74
C THR A 396 3.44 -20.36 -32.12
N ILE A 397 2.92 -21.28 -32.95
CA ILE A 397 2.51 -22.61 -32.50
C ILE A 397 3.37 -23.68 -33.17
N HIS A 398 3.55 -24.78 -32.44
CA HIS A 398 4.11 -26.01 -32.95
C HIS A 398 2.99 -27.04 -33.07
N ALA A 399 2.71 -27.50 -34.29
CA ALA A 399 1.65 -28.46 -34.56
C ALA A 399 2.04 -29.34 -35.75
N GLU A 400 1.84 -30.66 -35.65
CA GLU A 400 2.07 -31.59 -36.76
C GLU A 400 0.98 -31.48 -37.84
N THR A 401 -0.23 -31.12 -37.44
CA THR A 401 -1.37 -30.88 -38.33
C THR A 401 -1.99 -29.53 -38.00
N LEU A 402 -2.10 -28.66 -39.00
CA LEU A 402 -2.63 -27.31 -38.82
C LEU A 402 -4.12 -27.25 -39.20
N ASP A 403 -4.95 -26.93 -38.22
CA ASP A 403 -6.35 -26.59 -38.42
C ASP A 403 -6.57 -25.10 -38.05
N GLU A 404 -6.40 -24.22 -39.04
CA GLU A 404 -6.48 -22.77 -38.86
C GLU A 404 -7.87 -22.32 -38.34
N SER A 405 -8.92 -23.08 -38.63
CA SER A 405 -10.28 -22.77 -38.17
C SER A 405 -10.42 -22.88 -36.65
N LYS A 406 -9.79 -23.90 -36.04
CA LYS A 406 -9.78 -24.09 -34.59
C LYS A 406 -8.91 -23.07 -33.87
N VAL A 407 -7.76 -22.72 -34.46
CA VAL A 407 -6.90 -21.65 -33.92
C VAL A 407 -7.66 -20.33 -33.90
N ARG A 408 -8.30 -19.96 -35.02
CA ARG A 408 -9.14 -18.75 -35.09
C ARG A 408 -10.25 -18.76 -34.05
N ASN A 409 -11.06 -19.81 -33.99
CA ASN A 409 -12.19 -19.90 -33.07
C ASN A 409 -11.76 -19.79 -31.61
N THR A 410 -10.59 -20.33 -31.26
CA THR A 410 -10.05 -20.25 -29.90
C THR A 410 -9.59 -18.85 -29.56
N VAL A 411 -8.87 -18.19 -30.47
CA VAL A 411 -8.37 -16.82 -30.29
C VAL A 411 -9.52 -15.83 -30.20
N GLU A 412 -10.51 -15.93 -31.10
CA GLU A 412 -11.70 -15.08 -31.11
C GLU A 412 -12.62 -15.37 -29.91
N GLY A 413 -12.75 -16.64 -29.52
CA GLY A 413 -13.49 -17.05 -28.31
C GLY A 413 -12.88 -16.54 -27.00
N LEU A 414 -11.58 -16.25 -26.99
CA LEU A 414 -10.87 -15.61 -25.88
C LEU A 414 -10.95 -14.06 -25.92
N GLY A 415 -11.60 -13.48 -26.94
CA GLY A 415 -11.77 -12.04 -27.10
C GLY A 415 -10.62 -11.32 -27.81
N TYR A 416 -9.74 -12.04 -28.51
CA TYR A 416 -8.64 -11.48 -29.29
C TYR A 416 -8.95 -11.52 -30.80
N ARG A 417 -8.30 -10.65 -31.58
CA ARG A 417 -8.56 -10.54 -33.03
C ARG A 417 -7.53 -11.32 -33.83
N TYR A 418 -7.97 -12.37 -34.52
CA TYR A 418 -7.13 -13.15 -35.42
C TYR A 418 -7.02 -12.47 -36.80
N LEU A 419 -5.81 -12.16 -37.25
CA LEU A 419 -5.56 -11.47 -38.53
C LEU A 419 -5.05 -12.38 -39.65
N GLY A 420 -4.78 -13.65 -39.34
CA GLY A 420 -4.27 -14.61 -40.31
C GLY A 420 -2.85 -15.08 -40.02
N ARG A 421 -2.39 -16.01 -40.85
CA ARG A 421 -1.07 -16.62 -40.75
C ARG A 421 -0.01 -15.69 -41.33
N LEU A 422 1.12 -15.59 -40.63
CA LEU A 422 2.35 -14.96 -41.11
C LEU A 422 3.22 -16.09 -41.68
N GLU A 423 3.46 -16.06 -42.99
CA GLU A 423 4.35 -16.99 -43.68
C GLU A 423 5.80 -16.88 -43.19
#